data_AF-A0A7X6SRC4-F1
#
_entry.id   AF-A0A7X6SRC4-F1
#
_cell.length_a   1.000
_cell.length_b   1.000
_cell.length_c   1.000
_cell.angle_alpha   90.00
_cell.angle_beta   90.00
_cell.angle_gamma   90.00
#
_symmetry.space_group_name_H-M   'P 1'
#
loop_
_entity.id
_entity.type
_entity.pdbx_description
1 polymer ?
#
loop_
_entity_poly.entity_id
_entity_poly.type
_entity_poly.pdbx_seq_one_letter_code
_entity_poly.pdbx_strand_id
1 'polypeptide(L)'
;MNRRDILKTLAMGAAGVGLTGYTSPATKKRSAETNAPNLIGHGKKATFEKIVTPSNVSLIKGNDARDNTFKALMAIENEIMTGLEGKKRILIKPNFVVVTTPLCATNVESVRGILDFIKPRFKGPIEIGEATVSGAKGSGLAELGASEGTFKGFKDYGYLPLEREYGVKLVDLNLEPHITTYIFTPDGNRPQPIRIIAKYLDADQYLISAGKMKTHNCVLVTMSLKNILMGAPKNDYKTQNDKFLMHAWSPRGGINLSYLAKDMVLHYNLFQIAQMAYPDLGVVDAFESMEGNGPIDGTPVDTRLA
;
A
#
# COMPACT_ATOMS: atom_id res chain seq x y z
N MET A 1 -46.70 -6.05 -1.09
CA MET A 1 -46.70 -5.40 0.25
C MET A 1 -46.37 -3.92 0.04
N ASN A 2 -47.31 -3.01 0.30
CA ASN A 2 -47.23 -1.61 -0.13
C ASN A 2 -46.55 -0.75 0.96
N ARG A 3 -45.73 0.25 0.58
CA ARG A 3 -44.95 1.11 1.49
C ARG A 3 -45.80 1.83 2.55
N ARG A 4 -47.10 2.00 2.30
CA ARG A 4 -48.07 2.59 3.26
C ARG A 4 -48.39 1.66 4.44
N ASP A 5 -48.26 0.34 4.29
CA ASP A 5 -48.60 -0.61 5.35
C ASP A 5 -47.51 -0.65 6.43
N ILE A 6 -46.24 -0.48 6.04
CA ILE A 6 -45.07 -0.48 6.94
C ILE A 6 -45.08 0.72 7.89
N LEU A 7 -45.49 1.90 7.42
CA LEU A 7 -45.55 3.12 8.24
C LEU A 7 -46.66 3.05 9.30
N LYS A 8 -47.76 2.35 9.03
CA LYS A 8 -48.83 2.14 10.01
C LYS A 8 -48.39 1.18 11.13
N THR A 9 -47.58 0.18 10.82
CA THR A 9 -47.05 -0.76 11.82
C THR A 9 -46.04 -0.10 12.76
N LEU A 10 -45.23 0.84 12.26
CA LEU A 10 -44.27 1.60 13.08
C LEU A 10 -44.93 2.66 13.96
N ALA A 11 -46.01 3.30 13.49
CA ALA A 11 -46.72 4.33 14.24
C ALA A 11 -47.47 3.80 15.47
N MET A 12 -47.92 2.54 15.45
CA MET A 12 -48.59 1.92 16.61
C MET A 12 -47.63 1.39 17.69
N GLY A 13 -46.32 1.32 17.42
CA GLY A 13 -45.32 0.87 18.40
C GLY A 13 -44.81 1.96 19.35
N ALA A 14 -45.14 3.24 19.11
CA ALA A 14 -44.57 4.38 19.83
C ALA A 14 -45.46 4.93 20.97
N ALA A 15 -46.61 4.32 21.24
CA ALA A 15 -47.61 4.85 22.17
C ALA A 15 -47.67 4.16 23.55
N GLY A 16 -46.60 3.50 24.00
CA GLY A 16 -46.66 2.84 25.31
C GLY A 16 -45.34 2.30 25.87
N VAL A 17 -44.41 3.18 26.25
CA VAL A 17 -43.55 2.99 27.44
C VAL A 17 -43.20 4.36 28.00
N GLY A 18 -43.85 4.73 29.10
CA GLY A 18 -43.54 5.93 29.87
C GLY A 18 -42.34 5.73 30.79
N LEU A 19 -41.60 6.83 30.98
CA LEU A 19 -40.95 7.27 32.23
C LEU A 19 -40.46 6.19 33.20
N THR A 20 -39.20 5.77 33.05
CA THR A 20 -38.34 5.46 34.21
C THR A 20 -36.99 6.15 34.02
N GLY A 21 -36.68 7.11 34.90
CA GLY A 21 -35.41 7.80 34.93
C GLY A 21 -34.31 6.86 35.42
N TYR A 22 -33.43 6.44 34.52
CA TYR A 22 -32.15 5.83 34.89
C TYR A 22 -31.08 6.93 34.91
N THR A 23 -30.75 7.42 36.10
CA THR A 23 -29.52 8.19 36.30
C THR A 23 -28.34 7.22 36.26
N SER A 24 -27.56 7.28 35.18
CA SER A 24 -26.28 6.56 35.14
C SER A 24 -25.32 7.20 36.16
N PRO A 25 -24.71 6.43 37.08
CA PRO A 25 -23.69 6.98 37.95
C PRO A 25 -22.52 7.46 37.08
N ALA A 26 -22.07 8.69 37.33
CA ALA A 26 -20.89 9.26 36.69
C ALA A 26 -19.69 8.33 36.92
N THR A 27 -19.40 7.50 35.92
CA THR A 27 -18.18 6.72 35.88
C THR A 27 -17.04 7.71 35.73
N LYS A 28 -16.22 7.83 36.78
CA LYS A 28 -14.91 8.48 36.72
C LYS A 28 -14.23 8.05 35.44
N LYS A 29 -14.01 9.00 34.52
CA LYS A 29 -13.13 8.80 33.36
C LYS A 29 -11.76 8.42 33.92
N ARG A 30 -11.48 7.12 34.01
CA ARG A 30 -10.11 6.62 33.92
C ARG A 30 -9.70 6.92 32.50
N SER A 31 -8.91 7.98 32.32
CA SER A 31 -8.06 8.12 31.15
C SER A 31 -7.10 6.94 31.17
N ALA A 32 -7.51 5.84 30.54
CA ALA A 32 -6.54 4.91 30.00
C ALA A 32 -5.84 5.71 28.89
N GLU A 33 -4.67 6.25 29.18
CA GLU A 33 -3.69 6.55 28.15
C GLU A 33 -3.44 5.23 27.43
N THR A 34 -4.16 5.05 26.32
CA THR A 34 -3.82 4.01 25.37
C THR A 34 -2.52 4.49 24.74
N ASN A 35 -1.40 3.85 25.09
CA ASN A 35 -0.14 3.94 24.35
C ASN A 35 -0.28 3.34 22.93
N ALA A 36 -1.45 3.46 22.30
CA ALA A 36 -1.65 3.11 20.91
C ALA A 36 -0.96 4.18 20.07
N PRO A 37 -0.02 3.81 19.18
CA PRO A 37 0.61 4.78 18.30
C PRO A 37 -0.47 5.56 17.53
N ASN A 38 -0.25 6.86 17.35
CA ASN A 38 -1.07 7.72 16.50
C ASN A 38 -0.92 7.27 15.03
N LEU A 39 -1.64 6.22 14.64
CA LEU A 39 -1.73 5.71 13.27
C LEU A 39 -2.72 6.56 12.48
N ILE A 40 -2.44 7.86 12.38
CA ILE A 40 -3.23 8.82 11.58
C ILE A 40 -2.92 8.70 10.08
N GLY A 41 -1.99 7.82 9.70
CA GLY A 41 -1.67 7.54 8.31
C GLY A 41 -0.67 8.52 7.71
N HIS A 42 -0.29 8.27 6.46
CA HIS A 42 0.36 9.25 5.58
C HIS A 42 -0.66 10.02 4.72
N GLY A 43 -1.96 9.74 4.85
CA GLY A 43 -3.01 10.52 4.20
C GLY A 43 -3.00 11.95 4.73
N LYS A 44 -2.79 12.95 3.87
CA LYS A 44 -2.96 14.37 4.21
C LYS A 44 -4.46 14.63 4.46
N LYS A 45 -4.90 14.36 5.70
CA LYS A 45 -6.30 14.41 6.20
C LYS A 45 -7.22 13.36 5.57
N ALA A 46 -8.15 12.82 6.37
CA ALA A 46 -9.09 11.76 6.00
C ALA A 46 -10.14 12.14 4.93
N THR A 47 -10.06 13.34 4.37
CA THR A 47 -10.94 13.86 3.32
C THR A 47 -10.07 14.41 2.20
N PHE A 48 -10.26 13.91 0.98
CA PHE A 48 -9.60 14.43 -0.22
C PHE A 48 -9.71 15.96 -0.28
N GLU A 49 -8.59 16.65 -0.05
CA GLU A 49 -8.41 18.06 -0.38
C GLU A 49 -7.73 18.11 -1.75
N LYS A 50 -8.33 18.80 -2.72
CA LYS A 50 -7.71 19.00 -4.04
C LYS A 50 -6.40 19.75 -3.83
N ILE A 51 -5.27 19.07 -4.02
CA ILE A 51 -3.96 19.70 -4.03
C ILE A 51 -3.90 20.60 -5.26
N VAL A 52 -3.87 21.92 -5.04
CA VAL A 52 -3.82 22.93 -6.10
C VAL A 52 -2.40 23.29 -6.51
N THR A 53 -1.42 23.01 -5.65
CA THR A 53 0.00 23.23 -5.94
C THR A 53 0.56 22.02 -6.68
N PRO A 54 1.15 22.18 -7.88
CA PRO A 54 1.82 21.08 -8.56
C PRO A 54 2.96 20.50 -7.71
N SER A 55 3.14 19.18 -7.73
CA SER A 55 4.35 18.54 -7.18
C SER A 55 5.54 18.76 -8.09
N ASN A 56 6.74 18.98 -7.55
CA ASN A 56 7.93 18.96 -8.37
C ASN A 56 8.24 17.52 -8.80
N VAL A 57 8.58 17.35 -10.07
CA VAL A 57 8.92 16.06 -10.66
C VAL A 57 10.24 16.21 -11.40
N SER A 58 11.17 15.31 -11.13
CA SER A 58 12.38 15.13 -11.91
C SER A 58 12.27 13.87 -12.76
N LEU A 59 12.90 13.90 -13.93
CA LEU A 59 12.98 12.76 -14.83
C LEU A 59 14.39 12.72 -15.42
N ILE A 60 15.12 11.64 -15.17
CA ILE A 60 16.49 11.47 -15.63
C ILE A 60 16.58 10.30 -16.60
N LYS A 61 17.29 10.49 -17.71
CA LYS A 61 17.66 9.42 -18.64
C LYS A 61 19.16 9.19 -18.60
N GLY A 62 19.59 7.94 -18.54
CA GLY A 62 21.01 7.60 -18.52
C GLY A 62 21.27 6.09 -18.47
N ASN A 63 22.53 5.68 -18.62
CA ASN A 63 22.90 4.27 -18.81
C ASN A 63 23.19 3.51 -17.51
N ASP A 64 22.94 4.12 -16.36
CA ASP A 64 23.14 3.51 -15.04
C ASP A 64 21.91 3.77 -14.16
N ALA A 65 21.26 2.70 -13.71
CA ALA A 65 20.01 2.79 -12.95
C ALA A 65 20.18 3.50 -11.60
N ARG A 66 21.30 3.25 -10.92
CA ARG A 66 21.63 3.83 -9.62
C ARG A 66 21.87 5.33 -9.72
N ASP A 67 22.70 5.74 -10.67
CA ASP A 67 23.02 7.14 -10.96
C ASP A 67 21.80 7.92 -11.45
N ASN A 68 20.95 7.32 -12.31
CA ASN A 68 19.70 7.96 -12.73
C ASN A 68 18.80 8.27 -11.53
N THR A 69 18.59 7.29 -10.65
CA THR A 69 17.78 7.49 -9.44
C THR A 69 18.40 8.53 -8.50
N PHE A 70 19.72 8.47 -8.27
CA PHE A 70 20.41 9.45 -7.44
C PHE A 70 20.27 10.88 -7.99
N LYS A 71 20.52 11.08 -9.30
CA LYS A 71 20.38 12.39 -9.96
C LYS A 71 18.95 12.91 -9.96
N ALA A 72 17.96 12.03 -10.12
CA ALA A 72 16.55 12.41 -10.06
C ALA A 72 16.21 12.95 -8.66
N LEU A 73 16.66 12.28 -7.59
CA LEU A 73 16.47 12.74 -6.21
C LEU A 73 17.20 14.04 -5.91
N MET A 74 18.46 14.19 -6.38
CA MET A 74 19.23 15.43 -6.23
C MET A 74 18.51 16.65 -6.85
N ALA A 75 17.82 16.48 -7.98
CA ALA A 75 17.13 17.58 -8.67
C ALA A 75 15.93 18.16 -7.86
N ILE A 76 15.41 17.41 -6.88
CA ILE A 76 14.31 17.84 -5.99
C ILE A 76 14.71 17.74 -4.51
N GLU A 77 16.02 17.82 -4.22
CA GLU A 77 16.59 17.58 -2.89
C GLU A 77 15.91 18.42 -1.81
N ASN A 78 15.70 19.72 -2.05
CA ASN A 78 15.11 20.63 -1.06
C ASN A 78 13.71 20.17 -0.60
N GLU A 79 12.85 19.72 -1.53
CA GLU A 79 11.50 19.26 -1.17
C GLU A 79 11.53 17.94 -0.38
N ILE A 80 12.45 17.03 -0.74
CA ILE A 80 12.66 15.79 0.02
C ILE A 80 13.15 16.10 1.43
N MET A 81 14.11 17.01 1.57
CA MET A 81 14.67 17.38 2.86
C MET A 81 13.63 18.05 3.76
N THR A 82 12.80 18.94 3.21
CA THR A 82 11.65 19.50 3.95
C THR A 82 10.67 18.40 4.36
N GLY A 83 10.38 17.42 3.49
CA GLY A 83 9.49 16.29 3.82
C GLY A 83 10.05 15.37 4.92
N LEU A 84 11.38 15.29 5.06
CA LEU A 84 12.06 14.50 6.08
C LEU A 84 12.09 15.18 7.46
N GLU A 85 11.79 16.48 7.56
CA GLU A 85 11.81 17.21 8.83
C GLU A 85 10.88 16.56 9.87
N GLY A 86 11.42 16.33 11.07
CA GLY A 86 10.69 15.71 12.19
C GLY A 86 10.44 14.20 12.06
N LYS A 87 10.75 13.58 10.91
CA LYS A 87 10.60 12.13 10.72
C LYS A 87 11.67 11.37 11.51
N LYS A 88 11.27 10.29 12.15
CA LYS A 88 12.12 9.50 13.05
C LYS A 88 12.73 8.27 12.38
N ARG A 89 12.15 7.81 11.26
CA ARG A 89 12.59 6.61 10.53
C ARG A 89 12.17 6.69 9.06
N ILE A 90 12.77 5.86 8.22
CA ILE A 90 12.41 5.73 6.80
C ILE A 90 12.02 4.28 6.50
N LEU A 91 10.96 4.12 5.73
CA LEU A 91 10.61 2.85 5.08
C LEU A 91 10.69 3.03 3.57
N ILE A 92 11.55 2.25 2.92
CA ILE A 92 11.63 2.13 1.47
C ILE A 92 10.85 0.89 1.05
N LYS A 93 9.79 1.07 0.26
CA LYS A 93 8.97 -0.02 -0.26
C LYS A 93 9.31 -0.29 -1.74
N PRO A 94 10.20 -1.24 -2.07
CA PRO A 94 10.36 -1.72 -3.44
C PRO A 94 9.09 -2.44 -3.90
N ASN A 95 8.96 -2.72 -5.18
CA ASN A 95 7.81 -3.40 -5.76
C ASN A 95 8.20 -4.79 -6.25
N PHE A 96 7.80 -5.89 -5.61
CA PHE A 96 8.11 -7.24 -6.11
C PHE A 96 6.93 -7.90 -6.83
N VAL A 97 5.69 -7.68 -6.39
CA VAL A 97 4.50 -8.46 -6.84
C VAL A 97 4.66 -9.95 -6.53
N VAL A 98 5.55 -10.66 -7.23
CA VAL A 98 5.95 -12.05 -7.01
C VAL A 98 7.47 -12.21 -6.94
N VAL A 99 7.95 -13.34 -6.44
CA VAL A 99 9.38 -13.65 -6.25
C VAL A 99 9.98 -14.54 -7.35
N THR A 100 9.26 -14.72 -8.46
CA THR A 100 9.63 -15.60 -9.58
C THR A 100 9.88 -14.86 -10.90
N THR A 101 9.67 -13.55 -10.94
CA THR A 101 9.73 -12.75 -12.17
C THR A 101 10.50 -11.44 -11.91
N PRO A 102 11.82 -11.40 -12.13
CA PRO A 102 12.62 -10.19 -11.88
C PRO A 102 12.12 -8.93 -12.60
N LEU A 103 11.54 -9.06 -13.80
CA LEU A 103 11.05 -7.91 -14.58
C LEU A 103 9.93 -7.12 -13.87
N CYS A 104 9.16 -7.78 -13.00
CA CYS A 104 8.15 -7.08 -12.21
C CYS A 104 8.74 -6.46 -10.93
N ALA A 105 9.99 -6.77 -10.58
CA ALA A 105 10.65 -6.25 -9.41
C ALA A 105 11.29 -4.88 -9.66
N THR A 106 11.27 -4.00 -8.66
CA THR A 106 12.15 -2.82 -8.62
C THR A 106 13.60 -3.28 -8.67
N ASN A 107 14.41 -2.70 -9.55
CA ASN A 107 15.82 -2.98 -9.65
C ASN A 107 16.54 -2.54 -8.35
N VAL A 108 17.38 -3.42 -7.79
CA VAL A 108 18.13 -3.14 -6.57
C VAL A 108 19.08 -1.95 -6.73
N GLU A 109 19.60 -1.70 -7.92
CA GLU A 109 20.46 -0.53 -8.21
C GLU A 109 19.71 0.79 -8.04
N SER A 110 18.43 0.86 -8.44
CA SER A 110 17.61 2.05 -8.17
C SER A 110 17.44 2.25 -6.65
N VAL A 111 17.31 1.18 -5.87
CA VAL A 111 17.27 1.27 -4.41
C VAL A 111 18.62 1.70 -3.82
N ARG A 112 19.75 1.26 -4.38
CA ARG A 112 21.08 1.80 -4.03
C ARG A 112 21.15 3.30 -4.31
N GLY A 113 20.59 3.78 -5.43
CA GLY A 113 20.52 5.21 -5.75
C GLY A 113 19.72 6.02 -4.72
N ILE A 114 18.59 5.47 -4.23
CA ILE A 114 17.84 6.05 -3.10
C ILE A 114 18.71 6.09 -1.85
N LEU A 115 19.41 5.00 -1.51
CA LEU A 115 20.22 4.91 -0.30
C LEU A 115 21.43 5.85 -0.34
N ASP A 116 22.10 5.98 -1.48
CA ASP A 116 23.19 6.94 -1.70
C ASP A 116 22.74 8.38 -1.47
N PHE A 117 21.53 8.72 -1.88
CA PHE A 117 20.94 10.03 -1.62
C PHE A 117 20.60 10.20 -0.13
N ILE A 118 19.91 9.22 0.47
CA ILE A 118 19.34 9.35 1.81
C ILE A 118 20.38 9.22 2.93
N LYS A 119 21.30 8.25 2.89
CA LYS A 119 22.20 7.92 4.02
C LYS A 119 23.11 9.07 4.46
N PRO A 120 23.67 9.91 3.56
CA PRO A 120 24.42 11.09 3.97
C PRO A 120 23.56 12.10 4.75
N ARG A 121 22.26 12.18 4.44
CA ARG A 121 21.33 13.24 4.85
C ARG A 121 20.43 12.88 6.04
N PHE A 122 20.13 11.59 6.22
CA PHE A 122 19.27 11.10 7.29
C PHE A 122 20.04 10.10 8.17
N LYS A 123 20.07 10.36 9.48
CA LYS A 123 20.82 9.54 10.46
C LYS A 123 19.96 8.54 11.23
N GLY A 124 18.64 8.60 11.08
CA GLY A 124 17.72 7.66 11.72
C GLY A 124 17.74 6.26 11.07
N PRO A 125 17.01 5.30 11.66
CA PRO A 125 16.87 3.95 11.11
C PRO A 125 16.17 3.97 9.75
N ILE A 126 16.66 3.13 8.85
CA ILE A 126 16.13 2.93 7.50
C ILE A 126 15.83 1.44 7.34
N GLU A 127 14.59 1.13 6.96
CA GLU A 127 14.15 -0.22 6.63
C GLU A 127 13.79 -0.29 5.15
N ILE A 128 14.08 -1.43 4.52
CA ILE A 128 13.55 -1.80 3.21
C ILE A 128 12.53 -2.90 3.45
N GLY A 129 11.26 -2.59 3.25
CA GLY A 129 10.17 -3.52 3.54
C GLY A 129 9.40 -3.89 2.30
N GLU A 130 9.03 -5.16 2.13
CA GLU A 130 8.20 -5.61 1.01
C GLU A 130 7.07 -6.56 1.48
N ALA A 131 5.92 -6.56 0.77
CA ALA A 131 4.70 -7.33 1.06
C ALA A 131 4.22 -8.09 -0.20
N THR A 132 4.98 -9.11 -0.60
CA THR A 132 4.74 -9.85 -1.84
C THR A 132 3.47 -10.70 -1.70
N VAL A 133 2.85 -11.08 -2.82
CA VAL A 133 1.77 -12.07 -2.79
C VAL A 133 2.30 -13.51 -2.84
N SER A 134 3.58 -13.70 -3.18
CA SER A 134 4.22 -15.02 -3.12
C SER A 134 4.25 -15.55 -1.69
N GLY A 135 4.06 -16.87 -1.55
CA GLY A 135 3.92 -17.56 -0.27
C GLY A 135 2.58 -17.30 0.45
N ALA A 136 1.78 -16.33 0.01
CA ALA A 136 0.50 -16.03 0.65
C ALA A 136 -0.51 -17.16 0.44
N LYS A 137 -1.23 -17.51 1.50
CA LYS A 137 -2.27 -18.54 1.44
C LYS A 137 -3.43 -18.06 0.55
N GLY A 138 -3.92 -18.96 -0.30
CA GLY A 138 -5.02 -18.65 -1.21
C GLY A 138 -4.66 -17.70 -2.35
N SER A 139 -3.37 -17.48 -2.61
CA SER A 139 -2.92 -16.71 -3.78
C SER A 139 -3.19 -17.41 -5.11
N GLY A 140 -3.30 -18.75 -5.13
CA GLY A 140 -3.36 -19.54 -6.35
C GLY A 140 -2.04 -19.55 -7.14
N LEU A 141 -0.97 -18.94 -6.59
CA LEU A 141 0.33 -18.80 -7.26
C LEU A 141 1.34 -19.88 -6.85
N ALA A 142 0.96 -20.79 -5.95
CA ALA A 142 1.85 -21.88 -5.50
C ALA A 142 2.28 -22.77 -6.67
N GLU A 143 1.39 -23.01 -7.63
CA GLU A 143 1.66 -23.78 -8.85
C GLU A 143 2.63 -23.07 -9.81
N LEU A 144 2.81 -21.75 -9.66
CA LEU A 144 3.76 -20.94 -10.42
C LEU A 144 5.14 -20.82 -9.73
N GLY A 145 5.44 -21.71 -8.77
CA GLY A 145 6.71 -21.71 -8.02
C GLY A 145 6.84 -20.57 -7.01
N ALA A 146 5.77 -19.81 -6.76
CA ALA A 146 5.75 -18.68 -5.85
C ALA A 146 5.30 -19.09 -4.43
N SER A 147 5.81 -20.22 -3.92
CA SER A 147 5.47 -20.77 -2.59
C SER A 147 6.27 -20.13 -1.44
N GLU A 148 7.36 -19.45 -1.76
CA GLU A 148 8.21 -18.76 -0.79
C GLU A 148 7.86 -17.26 -0.72
N GLY A 149 8.05 -16.66 0.45
CA GLY A 149 7.64 -15.29 0.75
C GLY A 149 8.68 -14.23 0.40
N THR A 150 8.52 -13.04 0.99
CA THR A 150 9.31 -11.83 0.71
C THR A 150 10.82 -12.04 0.73
N PHE A 151 11.36 -12.80 1.70
CA PHE A 151 12.80 -13.00 1.84
C PHE A 151 13.44 -13.77 0.69
N LYS A 152 12.68 -14.61 -0.03
CA LYS A 152 13.16 -15.19 -1.29
C LYS A 152 13.40 -14.10 -2.32
N GLY A 153 12.45 -13.17 -2.48
CA GLY A 153 12.61 -12.02 -3.38
C GLY A 153 13.83 -11.18 -3.00
N PHE A 154 14.05 -10.91 -1.71
CA PHE A 154 15.26 -10.20 -1.28
C PHE A 154 16.55 -10.94 -1.64
N LYS A 155 16.57 -12.26 -1.56
CA LYS A 155 17.71 -13.07 -1.96
C LYS A 155 17.91 -13.04 -3.48
N ASP A 156 16.88 -13.42 -4.23
CA ASP A 156 16.96 -13.66 -5.66
C ASP A 156 17.09 -12.37 -6.47
N TYR A 157 16.57 -11.25 -5.97
CA TYR A 157 16.67 -9.94 -6.60
C TYR A 157 17.84 -9.10 -6.04
N GLY A 158 18.72 -9.70 -5.24
CA GLY A 158 20.02 -9.10 -4.87
C GLY A 158 19.98 -8.05 -3.75
N TYR A 159 18.96 -8.03 -2.90
CA TYR A 159 18.81 -7.06 -1.82
C TYR A 159 19.59 -7.39 -0.54
N LEU A 160 19.92 -8.67 -0.28
CA LEU A 160 20.62 -9.08 0.96
C LEU A 160 21.92 -8.29 1.25
N PRO A 161 22.78 -7.97 0.26
CA PRO A 161 23.98 -7.17 0.51
C PRO A 161 23.72 -5.78 1.09
N LEU A 162 22.54 -5.19 0.85
CA LEU A 162 22.23 -3.82 1.27
C LEU A 162 22.30 -3.64 2.79
N GLU A 163 21.99 -4.68 3.57
CA GLU A 163 22.08 -4.61 5.04
C GLU A 163 23.51 -4.29 5.49
N ARG A 164 24.52 -4.92 4.86
CA ARG A 164 25.94 -4.68 5.16
C ARG A 164 26.43 -3.40 4.51
N GLU A 165 26.09 -3.16 3.25
CA GLU A 165 26.57 -2.00 2.48
C GLU A 165 26.11 -0.68 3.08
N TYR A 166 24.87 -0.64 3.58
CA TYR A 166 24.24 0.60 4.04
C TYR A 166 23.84 0.59 5.51
N GLY A 167 23.86 -0.55 6.22
CA GLY A 167 23.33 -0.62 7.59
C GLY A 167 21.83 -0.35 7.62
N VAL A 168 21.09 -0.98 6.71
CA VAL A 168 19.62 -0.99 6.68
C VAL A 168 19.11 -2.35 7.13
N LYS A 169 17.81 -2.45 7.43
CA LYS A 169 17.16 -3.72 7.75
C LYS A 169 16.20 -4.13 6.64
N LEU A 170 16.26 -5.39 6.21
CA LEU A 170 15.25 -5.97 5.32
C LEU A 170 14.07 -6.51 6.14
N VAL A 171 12.85 -6.15 5.75
CA VAL A 171 11.64 -6.49 6.51
C VAL A 171 10.60 -7.15 5.60
N ASP A 172 10.10 -8.30 6.03
CA ASP A 172 8.90 -8.89 5.45
C ASP A 172 7.66 -8.24 6.07
N LEU A 173 7.07 -7.28 5.35
CA LEU A 173 5.91 -6.54 5.83
C LEU A 173 4.67 -7.43 5.98
N ASN A 174 4.61 -8.60 5.30
CA ASN A 174 3.53 -9.56 5.52
C ASN A 174 3.55 -10.19 6.92
N LEU A 175 4.64 -10.07 7.68
CA LEU A 175 4.75 -10.58 9.05
C LEU A 175 4.51 -9.49 10.11
N GLU A 176 4.43 -8.22 9.70
CA GLU A 176 4.28 -7.09 10.62
C GLU A 176 2.86 -6.95 11.18
N PRO A 177 2.69 -6.23 12.32
CA PRO A 177 1.38 -5.91 12.87
C PRO A 177 0.47 -5.18 11.87
N HIS A 178 -0.84 -5.30 12.06
CA HIS A 178 -1.84 -4.68 11.18
C HIS A 178 -3.01 -4.14 11.98
N ILE A 179 -3.77 -3.25 11.35
CA ILE A 179 -5.11 -2.85 11.79
C ILE A 179 -6.15 -3.39 10.82
N THR A 180 -7.40 -3.49 11.24
CA THR A 180 -8.51 -3.87 10.36
C THR A 180 -9.24 -2.62 9.88
N THR A 181 -9.51 -2.56 8.59
CA THR A 181 -10.41 -1.57 7.95
C THR A 181 -11.38 -2.30 7.01
N TYR A 182 -12.22 -1.56 6.31
CA TYR A 182 -13.21 -2.12 5.40
C TYR A 182 -13.07 -1.53 4.00
N ILE A 183 -13.26 -2.40 3.01
CA ILE A 183 -13.31 -2.03 1.59
C ILE A 183 -14.68 -2.33 0.99
N PHE A 184 -14.92 -1.76 -0.18
CA PHE A 184 -16.12 -2.01 -0.96
C PHE A 184 -16.03 -3.36 -1.66
N THR A 185 -17.18 -4.02 -1.77
CA THR A 185 -17.33 -5.26 -2.53
C THR A 185 -18.53 -5.18 -3.45
N PRO A 186 -18.56 -6.01 -4.50
CA PRO A 186 -19.73 -6.14 -5.35
C PRO A 186 -20.91 -6.85 -4.67
N ASP A 187 -20.72 -7.37 -3.45
CA ASP A 187 -21.71 -8.17 -2.71
C ASP A 187 -22.71 -7.30 -1.92
N GLY A 188 -23.21 -6.24 -2.57
CA GLY A 188 -24.18 -5.30 -2.00
C GLY A 188 -23.60 -4.41 -0.90
N ASN A 189 -24.44 -3.98 0.07
CA ASN A 189 -24.05 -3.11 1.18
C ASN A 189 -23.34 -3.87 2.31
N ARG A 190 -22.36 -4.72 1.96
CA ARG A 190 -21.59 -5.51 2.92
C ARG A 190 -20.12 -5.10 2.85
N PRO A 191 -19.65 -4.27 3.79
CA PRO A 191 -18.24 -3.92 3.87
C PRO A 191 -17.40 -5.19 4.09
N GLN A 192 -16.32 -5.36 3.32
CA GLN A 192 -15.40 -6.49 3.49
C GLN A 192 -14.24 -6.08 4.38
N PRO A 193 -14.02 -6.76 5.52
CA PRO A 193 -12.87 -6.48 6.35
C PRO A 193 -11.59 -6.90 5.63
N ILE A 194 -10.59 -6.03 5.71
CA ILE A 194 -9.21 -6.30 5.31
C ILE A 194 -8.25 -5.75 6.37
N ARG A 195 -7.03 -6.27 6.35
CA ARG A 195 -5.95 -5.99 7.28
C ARG A 195 -4.92 -5.12 6.57
N ILE A 196 -4.64 -3.96 7.15
CA ILE A 196 -3.66 -3.00 6.67
C ILE A 196 -2.43 -3.04 7.57
N ILE A 197 -1.27 -3.33 7.00
CA ILE A 197 0.01 -3.39 7.70
C ILE A 197 0.28 -2.02 8.35
N ALA A 198 0.47 -2.01 9.68
CA ALA A 198 0.49 -0.79 10.49
C ALA A 198 1.66 0.16 10.14
N LYS A 199 2.76 -0.38 9.61
CA LYS A 199 3.91 0.42 9.14
C LYS A 199 3.55 1.40 8.00
N TYR A 200 2.51 1.13 7.22
CA TYR A 200 2.04 2.09 6.20
C TYR A 200 1.23 3.25 6.78
N LEU A 201 1.04 3.28 8.10
CA LEU A 201 0.23 4.26 8.80
C LEU A 201 1.01 5.04 9.87
N ASP A 202 2.31 4.77 10.02
CA ASP A 202 3.17 5.40 11.01
C ASP A 202 3.55 6.82 10.59
N ALA A 203 2.93 7.83 11.23
CA ALA A 203 3.18 9.24 10.91
C ALA A 203 4.62 9.70 11.23
N ASP A 204 5.33 9.01 12.14
CA ASP A 204 6.74 9.30 12.45
C ASP A 204 7.70 8.76 11.37
N GLN A 205 7.21 7.96 10.43
CA GLN A 205 7.98 7.40 9.33
C GLN A 205 7.89 8.29 8.09
N TYR A 206 8.97 8.34 7.31
CA TYR A 206 8.95 8.82 5.94
C TYR A 206 8.85 7.63 5.00
N LEU A 207 7.76 7.54 4.24
CA LEU A 207 7.43 6.40 3.38
C LEU A 207 7.82 6.68 1.93
N ILE A 208 8.85 6.00 1.46
CA ILE A 208 9.35 6.08 0.09
C ILE A 208 8.79 4.90 -0.70
N SER A 209 7.98 5.18 -1.72
CA SER A 209 7.58 4.17 -2.71
C SER A 209 8.64 4.07 -3.79
N ALA A 210 9.43 2.99 -3.78
CA ALA A 210 10.32 2.64 -4.88
C ALA A 210 9.55 1.77 -5.88
N GLY A 211 8.66 2.40 -6.66
CA GLY A 211 7.77 1.74 -7.62
C GLY A 211 8.50 1.25 -8.87
N LYS A 212 7.87 0.34 -9.60
CA LYS A 212 8.33 -0.15 -10.92
C LYS A 212 7.47 0.46 -12.03
N MET A 213 8.10 0.94 -13.10
CA MET A 213 7.39 1.36 -14.31
C MET A 213 6.89 0.15 -15.09
N LYS A 214 5.59 -0.12 -14.94
CA LYS A 214 4.93 -1.24 -15.63
C LYS A 214 3.45 -1.04 -15.85
N THR A 215 2.95 -1.62 -16.94
CA THR A 215 1.53 -1.75 -17.22
C THR A 215 0.83 -2.67 -16.21
N HIS A 216 -0.49 -2.56 -16.15
CA HIS A 216 -1.34 -3.46 -15.39
C HIS A 216 -2.68 -3.63 -16.10
N ASN A 217 -3.10 -4.88 -16.25
CA ASN A 217 -4.35 -5.27 -16.90
C ASN A 217 -5.66 -4.71 -16.31
N CYS A 218 -5.67 -4.24 -15.04
CA CYS A 218 -6.89 -3.80 -14.34
C CYS A 218 -6.91 -2.29 -14.04
N VAL A 219 -5.75 -1.66 -13.89
CA VAL A 219 -5.65 -0.25 -13.43
C VAL A 219 -4.61 0.55 -14.21
N LEU A 220 -4.36 0.15 -15.46
CA LEU A 220 -3.45 0.75 -16.42
C LEU A 220 -1.97 0.61 -16.07
N VAL A 221 -1.52 1.09 -14.90
CA VAL A 221 -0.10 1.15 -14.51
C VAL A 221 0.14 0.88 -13.02
N THR A 222 1.38 0.54 -12.66
CA THR A 222 1.81 0.42 -11.25
C THR A 222 2.42 1.70 -10.69
N MET A 223 3.65 2.05 -11.09
CA MET A 223 4.33 3.27 -10.64
C MET A 223 4.38 3.39 -9.10
N SER A 224 4.37 4.61 -8.56
CA SER A 224 4.61 4.91 -7.15
C SER A 224 3.38 4.66 -6.25
N LEU A 225 2.23 5.25 -6.56
CA LEU A 225 1.08 5.24 -5.65
C LEU A 225 0.51 3.82 -5.47
N LYS A 226 0.25 3.09 -6.57
CA LYS A 226 -0.29 1.72 -6.49
C LYS A 226 0.65 0.78 -5.74
N ASN A 227 1.96 0.97 -5.80
CA ASN A 227 2.90 0.13 -5.06
C ASN A 227 2.71 0.22 -3.53
N ILE A 228 2.35 1.41 -3.01
CA ILE A 228 1.95 1.56 -1.61
C ILE A 228 0.56 0.99 -1.37
N LEU A 229 -0.43 1.42 -2.16
CA LEU A 229 -1.84 1.07 -1.92
C LEU A 229 -2.11 -0.44 -2.00
N MET A 230 -1.41 -1.14 -2.90
CA MET A 230 -1.48 -2.60 -3.02
C MET A 230 -0.40 -3.34 -2.21
N GLY A 231 0.55 -2.62 -1.62
CA GLY A 231 1.50 -3.16 -0.64
C GLY A 231 0.95 -3.16 0.79
N ALA A 232 0.00 -2.25 1.08
CA ALA A 232 -0.56 -2.07 2.42
C ALA A 232 -1.47 -3.21 2.91
N PRO A 233 -2.33 -3.83 2.08
CA PRO A 233 -3.09 -5.01 2.47
C PRO A 233 -2.19 -6.21 2.77
N LYS A 234 -2.41 -6.85 3.92
CA LYS A 234 -1.60 -7.98 4.40
C LYS A 234 -1.83 -9.24 3.56
N ASN A 235 -0.73 -9.87 3.12
CA ASN A 235 -0.76 -11.17 2.45
C ASN A 235 -0.05 -12.20 3.32
N ASP A 236 -0.72 -12.64 4.38
CA ASP A 236 -0.05 -13.54 5.32
C ASP A 236 -0.01 -14.98 4.79
N TYR A 237 1.02 -15.71 5.22
CA TYR A 237 1.32 -17.05 4.72
C TYR A 237 0.42 -18.15 5.31
N LYS A 238 -0.47 -17.84 6.26
CA LYS A 238 -1.23 -18.82 7.06
C LYS A 238 -2.74 -18.75 6.91
N THR A 239 -3.29 -17.56 6.69
CA THR A 239 -4.72 -17.31 6.88
C THR A 239 -5.38 -16.69 5.65
N GLN A 240 -4.93 -15.52 5.18
CA GLN A 240 -5.66 -14.77 4.15
C GLN A 240 -4.73 -13.87 3.31
N ASN A 241 -5.13 -13.68 2.06
CA ASN A 241 -4.53 -12.77 1.10
C ASN A 241 -5.48 -11.59 0.86
N ASP A 242 -5.21 -10.45 1.49
CA ASP A 242 -6.12 -9.30 1.48
C ASP A 242 -5.96 -8.48 0.19
N LYS A 243 -4.80 -8.57 -0.47
CA LYS A 243 -4.54 -7.95 -1.77
C LYS A 243 -5.46 -8.52 -2.85
N PHE A 244 -5.82 -9.80 -2.77
CA PHE A 244 -6.77 -10.41 -3.69
C PHE A 244 -8.20 -9.87 -3.48
N LEU A 245 -8.60 -9.63 -2.23
CA LEU A 245 -9.91 -9.07 -1.90
C LEU A 245 -10.11 -7.65 -2.46
N MET A 246 -9.02 -6.88 -2.59
CA MET A 246 -9.05 -5.56 -3.24
C MET A 246 -9.59 -5.60 -4.68
N HIS A 247 -9.39 -6.71 -5.39
CA HIS A 247 -9.81 -6.90 -6.79
C HIS A 247 -11.28 -7.31 -6.94
N ALA A 248 -12.09 -7.12 -5.89
CA ALA A 248 -13.50 -7.50 -5.88
C ALA A 248 -13.75 -8.99 -6.20
N TRP A 249 -12.75 -9.85 -6.01
CA TRP A 249 -12.91 -11.28 -6.19
C TRP A 249 -13.60 -11.84 -4.97
N SER A 250 -14.93 -11.98 -5.05
CA SER A 250 -15.71 -12.61 -3.99
C SER A 250 -15.51 -14.13 -4.04
N PRO A 251 -15.01 -14.77 -2.97
CA PRO A 251 -14.94 -16.22 -2.89
C PRO A 251 -16.31 -16.89 -2.81
N ARG A 252 -17.41 -16.11 -2.72
CA ARG A 252 -18.78 -16.61 -2.51
C ARG A 252 -19.66 -16.52 -3.77
N GLY A 253 -19.07 -16.27 -4.94
CA GLY A 253 -19.84 -16.18 -6.19
C GLY A 253 -20.79 -14.99 -6.20
N GLY A 254 -20.25 -13.81 -5.87
CA GLY A 254 -20.95 -12.52 -5.94
C GLY A 254 -21.59 -12.23 -7.29
N ILE A 255 -22.30 -11.09 -7.39
CA ILE A 255 -22.90 -10.62 -8.66
C ILE A 255 -21.82 -10.71 -9.74
N ASN A 256 -22.14 -11.42 -10.84
CA ASN A 256 -21.21 -11.64 -11.93
C ASN A 256 -21.02 -10.31 -12.69
N LEU A 257 -20.19 -9.45 -12.12
CA LEU A 257 -19.86 -8.15 -12.67
C LEU A 257 -19.00 -8.34 -13.90
N SER A 258 -19.21 -7.48 -14.90
CA SER A 258 -18.28 -7.34 -16.01
C SER A 258 -16.88 -7.02 -15.47
N TYR A 259 -15.84 -7.38 -16.22
CA TYR A 259 -14.45 -7.05 -15.86
C TYR A 259 -14.27 -5.56 -15.57
N LEU A 260 -14.87 -4.69 -16.39
CA LEU A 260 -14.87 -3.25 -16.17
C LEU A 260 -15.43 -2.86 -14.80
N ALA A 261 -16.54 -3.45 -14.36
CA ALA A 261 -17.11 -3.14 -13.06
C ALA A 261 -16.24 -3.64 -11.89
N LYS A 262 -15.51 -4.76 -12.05
CA LYS A 262 -14.53 -5.23 -11.06
C LYS A 262 -13.32 -4.30 -10.96
N ASP A 263 -12.81 -3.84 -12.10
CA ASP A 263 -11.70 -2.90 -12.15
C ASP A 263 -12.07 -1.56 -11.51
N MET A 264 -13.30 -1.07 -11.73
CA MET A 264 -13.81 0.14 -11.06
C MET A 264 -13.90 -0.02 -9.54
N VAL A 265 -14.27 -1.20 -9.04
CA VAL A 265 -14.24 -1.46 -7.59
C VAL A 265 -12.82 -1.45 -7.05
N LEU A 266 -11.85 -2.01 -7.80
CA LEU A 266 -10.44 -1.92 -7.43
C LEU A 266 -9.98 -0.46 -7.36
N HIS A 267 -10.30 0.36 -8.37
CA HIS A 267 -10.00 1.81 -8.35
C HIS A 267 -10.61 2.51 -7.12
N TYR A 268 -11.85 2.19 -6.77
CA TYR A 268 -12.50 2.75 -5.58
C TYR A 268 -11.82 2.29 -4.28
N ASN A 269 -11.48 1.01 -4.17
CA ASN A 269 -10.78 0.47 -3.01
C ASN A 269 -9.37 1.08 -2.86
N LEU A 270 -8.65 1.29 -3.97
CA LEU A 270 -7.39 2.03 -3.97
C LEU A 270 -7.58 3.45 -3.44
N PHE A 271 -8.60 4.16 -3.92
CA PHE A 271 -8.94 5.50 -3.42
C PHE A 271 -9.22 5.51 -1.91
N GLN A 272 -9.95 4.52 -1.39
CA GLN A 272 -10.23 4.38 0.04
C GLN A 272 -8.94 4.18 0.85
N ILE A 273 -8.03 3.31 0.39
CA ILE A 273 -6.74 3.11 1.06
C ILE A 273 -5.86 4.37 0.98
N ALA A 274 -5.94 5.13 -0.11
CA ALA A 274 -5.20 6.37 -0.26
C ALA A 274 -5.57 7.46 0.76
N GLN A 275 -6.74 7.36 1.39
CA GLN A 275 -7.13 8.25 2.50
C GLN A 275 -6.34 7.97 3.78
N MET A 276 -5.66 6.83 3.87
CA MET A 276 -4.92 6.38 5.06
C MET A 276 -3.42 6.20 4.78
N ALA A 277 -3.07 5.57 3.66
CA ALA A 277 -1.70 5.28 3.26
C ALA A 277 -1.36 5.98 1.95
N TYR A 278 -0.30 6.79 1.96
CA TYR A 278 0.15 7.58 0.81
C TYR A 278 1.67 7.71 0.89
N PRO A 279 2.44 7.57 -0.21
CA PRO A 279 3.89 7.79 -0.14
C PRO A 279 4.21 9.26 0.15
N ASP A 280 5.16 9.52 1.04
CA ASP A 280 5.73 10.87 1.18
C ASP A 280 6.63 11.22 -0.02
N LEU A 281 7.26 10.20 -0.62
CA LEU A 281 8.07 10.31 -1.83
C LEU A 281 7.83 9.13 -2.76
N GLY A 282 7.61 9.42 -4.05
CA GLY A 282 7.56 8.41 -5.11
C GLY A 282 8.86 8.41 -5.92
N VAL A 283 9.49 7.25 -6.05
CA VAL A 283 10.65 7.01 -6.92
C VAL A 283 10.28 5.87 -7.85
N VAL A 284 10.43 6.08 -9.16
CA VAL A 284 10.05 5.07 -10.15
C VAL A 284 11.32 4.48 -10.77
N ASP A 285 11.57 3.20 -10.52
CA ASP A 285 12.49 2.43 -11.36
C ASP A 285 11.85 2.25 -12.73
N ALA A 286 12.38 3.00 -13.69
CA ALA A 286 12.04 2.93 -15.10
C ALA A 286 13.30 2.68 -15.94
N PHE A 287 14.31 2.00 -15.39
CA PHE A 287 15.51 1.70 -16.18
C PHE A 287 15.19 0.62 -17.22
N GLU A 288 14.70 -0.52 -16.75
CA GLU A 288 14.02 -1.52 -17.57
C GLU A 288 12.55 -1.55 -17.16
N SER A 289 11.66 -1.11 -18.03
CA SER A 289 10.21 -1.07 -17.79
C SER A 289 9.53 -2.34 -18.30
N MET A 290 8.23 -2.49 -18.01
CA MET A 290 7.41 -3.57 -18.54
C MET A 290 6.15 -3.04 -19.25
N GLU A 291 5.88 -3.51 -20.45
CA GLU A 291 4.63 -3.25 -21.19
C GLU A 291 3.80 -4.52 -21.44
N GLY A 292 2.61 -4.38 -22.02
CA GLY A 292 1.73 -5.51 -22.32
C GLY A 292 0.97 -6.04 -21.09
N ASN A 293 0.94 -7.36 -20.92
CA ASN A 293 0.11 -8.08 -19.93
C ASN A 293 0.68 -8.05 -18.50
N GLY A 294 1.14 -6.88 -18.05
CA GLY A 294 1.54 -6.67 -16.66
C GLY A 294 0.39 -6.95 -15.66
N PRO A 295 0.71 -7.18 -14.38
CA PRO A 295 1.96 -6.75 -13.73
C PRO A 295 3.06 -7.82 -13.64
N ILE A 296 2.86 -9.00 -14.23
CA ILE A 296 3.80 -10.13 -14.20
C ILE A 296 4.18 -10.56 -15.63
N ASP A 297 3.18 -10.77 -16.49
CA ASP A 297 3.34 -11.41 -17.81
C ASP A 297 3.58 -10.43 -18.96
N GLY A 298 4.21 -9.29 -18.66
CA GLY A 298 4.56 -8.28 -19.66
C GLY A 298 5.91 -8.52 -20.34
N THR A 299 6.26 -7.63 -21.27
CA THR A 299 7.54 -7.65 -22.01
C THR A 299 8.45 -6.49 -21.57
N PRO A 300 9.77 -6.69 -21.53
CA PRO A 300 10.70 -5.65 -21.12
C PRO A 300 10.80 -4.52 -22.16
N VAL A 301 10.99 -3.30 -21.68
CA VAL A 301 11.25 -2.10 -22.50
C VAL A 301 12.46 -1.35 -21.93
N ASP A 302 13.48 -1.14 -22.76
CA ASP A 302 14.71 -0.43 -22.39
C ASP A 302 14.48 1.10 -22.38
N THR A 303 13.86 1.59 -21.31
CA THR A 303 13.49 3.01 -21.16
C THR A 303 14.64 3.87 -20.67
N ARG A 304 15.46 3.33 -19.75
CA ARG A 304 16.63 3.98 -19.13
C ARG A 304 16.31 5.25 -18.35
N LEU A 305 15.16 5.28 -17.69
CA LEU A 305 14.64 6.43 -16.95
C LEU A 305 14.66 6.20 -15.43
N ALA A 306 14.59 7.28 -14.65
CA ALA A 306 14.24 7.29 -13.23
C ALA A 306 13.49 8.58 -12.87
#